data_AF-A0A4U0VMU6-F1
#
_entry.id   AF-A0A4U0VMU6-F1
#
_cell.length_a   1.000
_cell.length_b   1.000
_cell.length_c   1.000
_cell.angle_alpha   90.00
_cell.angle_beta   90.00
_cell.angle_gamma   90.00
#
_symmetry.space_group_name_H-M   'P 1'
#
loop_
_entity.id
_entity.type
_entity.pdbx_description
1 polymer ?
#
loop_
_entity_poly.entity_id
_entity_poly.type
_entity_poly.pdbx_seq_one_letter_code
_entity_poly.pdbx_strand_id
1 'polypeptide(L)'
;MAGTDLDRALLGEDLTSKVTLQNVASLSPVQLAVVAARDDLERQVQNRACTAFLRKKAVFDAAGGTEDPSQDGDFLNRAALRFRQLATEYQAGRPITQVPSPLSSPSRDHPSSPTSFTRPQVGGSGRTFAADSCSFSWGDELARTIGPVEVKLEEDELVIAFKNQPLFNILASKLCFFLYLEGESQGEHEEMTLQLEADDALMGGTTRLGPHFNLRLFLGKTPRDALSTLTAAVETWRQRFGFLVSNLPATPTPSEGFAHIPPSPVNITFEYSLNTTHPSVPDPAVGHATPASGAQVERNAGGTARSQAIPAHLLQPLKDASGPFRYLSPSPAPPGWTAGFWVRLFAILRAVCPQAGLCYPNFTLSEIKLLSRRTDIGKLPELPDKPCPSERNHSPVDRLGLEQIYRARNKLTVNQSRNVLLTADYPDLRAYAHTMGKIVDARNVFLNACDYILRQDSAIKHLDSPCKLSKKHLDVVCELRESEV
;
A
#
# COMPACT_ATOMS: atom_id res chain seq x y z
N MET A 1 13.53 37.09 -12.67
CA MET A 1 14.88 36.58 -12.37
C MET A 1 15.39 35.87 -13.61
N ALA A 2 16.61 36.14 -14.07
CA ALA A 2 17.19 35.39 -15.17
C ALA A 2 17.47 33.96 -14.68
N GLY A 3 16.78 32.96 -15.24
CA GLY A 3 17.01 31.56 -14.90
C GLY A 3 18.46 31.17 -15.20
N THR A 4 19.08 30.44 -14.28
CA THR A 4 20.43 29.88 -14.46
C THR A 4 20.42 28.86 -15.61
N ASP A 5 21.58 28.56 -16.21
CA ASP A 5 21.65 27.55 -17.28
C ASP A 5 21.18 26.16 -16.81
N LEU A 6 21.37 25.86 -15.53
CA LEU A 6 20.84 24.66 -14.89
C LEU A 6 19.30 24.66 -14.86
N ASP A 7 18.68 25.84 -14.78
CA ASP A 7 17.22 25.95 -14.72
C ASP A 7 16.57 25.61 -16.06
N ARG A 8 17.16 26.08 -17.16
CA ARG A 8 16.69 25.72 -18.51
C ARG A 8 16.92 24.26 -18.83
N ALA A 9 18.06 23.71 -18.41
CA ALA A 9 18.40 22.32 -18.70
C ALA A 9 17.46 21.34 -17.97
N LEU A 10 17.20 21.56 -16.67
CA LEU A 10 16.29 20.70 -15.91
C LEU A 10 14.82 20.81 -16.35
N LEU A 11 14.37 21.99 -16.78
CA LEU A 11 13.01 22.18 -17.32
C LEU A 11 12.87 21.65 -18.76
N GLY A 12 13.97 21.56 -19.50
CA GLY A 12 14.04 20.91 -20.82
C GLY A 12 14.27 19.40 -20.76
N GLU A 13 14.13 18.78 -19.58
CA GLU A 13 14.38 17.36 -19.33
C GLU A 13 15.80 16.90 -19.73
N ASP A 14 16.78 17.80 -19.74
CA ASP A 14 18.18 17.42 -19.93
C ASP A 14 18.67 16.65 -18.70
N LEU A 15 18.58 15.32 -18.79
CA LEU A 15 19.03 14.40 -17.75
C LEU A 15 20.56 14.38 -17.63
N THR A 16 21.32 15.07 -18.48
CA THR A 16 22.79 15.11 -18.38
C THR A 16 23.31 16.22 -17.48
N SER A 17 22.45 17.17 -17.08
CA SER A 17 22.87 18.31 -16.25
C SER A 17 23.31 17.83 -14.87
N LYS A 18 24.51 18.24 -14.43
CA LYS A 18 25.12 17.79 -13.17
C LYS A 18 24.43 18.44 -11.97
N VAL A 19 23.68 17.65 -11.20
CA VAL A 19 23.03 18.11 -9.96
C VAL A 19 23.85 17.65 -8.76
N THR A 20 24.31 18.61 -7.94
CA THR A 20 25.08 18.35 -6.72
C THR A 20 24.25 18.65 -5.47
N LEU A 21 24.60 18.04 -4.33
CA LEU A 21 23.97 18.30 -3.02
C LEU A 21 23.89 19.79 -2.65
N GLN A 22 24.87 20.59 -3.08
CA GLN A 22 24.94 22.04 -2.80
C GLN A 22 23.87 22.82 -3.59
N ASN A 23 23.58 22.39 -4.80
CA ASN A 23 22.68 23.10 -5.72
C ASN A 23 21.21 22.72 -5.49
N VAL A 24 20.92 21.59 -4.83
CA VAL A 24 19.54 21.13 -4.55
C VAL A 24 18.72 22.20 -3.83
N ALA A 25 19.28 22.94 -2.88
CA ALA A 25 18.52 23.92 -2.10
C ALA A 25 18.01 25.12 -2.94
N SER A 26 18.75 25.50 -3.99
CA SER A 26 18.40 26.62 -4.87
C SER A 26 17.39 26.24 -5.96
N LEU A 27 17.14 24.96 -6.20
CA LEU A 27 16.21 24.48 -7.22
C LEU A 27 14.76 24.86 -6.91
N SER A 28 13.99 25.16 -7.95
CA SER A 28 12.54 25.36 -7.88
C SER A 28 11.81 24.06 -7.46
N PRO A 29 10.56 24.13 -6.97
CA PRO A 29 9.79 22.93 -6.62
C PRO A 29 9.68 21.94 -7.79
N VAL A 30 9.47 22.44 -9.00
CA VAL A 30 9.40 21.63 -10.22
C VAL A 30 10.70 20.88 -10.46
N GLN A 31 11.83 21.58 -10.38
CA GLN A 31 13.16 20.98 -10.57
C GLN A 31 13.51 20.00 -9.45
N LEU A 32 13.10 20.28 -8.22
CA LEU A 32 13.28 19.36 -7.09
C LEU A 32 12.53 18.04 -7.31
N ALA A 33 11.34 18.09 -7.92
CA ALA A 33 10.61 16.88 -8.27
C ALA A 33 11.30 16.08 -9.39
N VAL A 34 11.79 16.77 -10.43
CA VAL A 34 12.58 16.14 -11.52
C VAL A 34 13.86 15.49 -10.97
N VAL A 35 14.60 16.21 -10.13
CA VAL A 35 15.84 15.71 -9.49
C VAL A 35 15.56 14.55 -8.54
N ALA A 36 14.43 14.57 -7.82
CA ALA A 36 14.04 13.47 -6.95
C ALA A 36 13.67 12.18 -7.73
N ALA A 37 13.25 12.33 -8.99
CA ALA A 37 12.85 11.22 -9.87
C ALA A 37 13.97 10.73 -10.82
N ARG A 38 15.16 11.36 -10.79
CA ARG A 38 16.29 11.03 -11.66
C ARG A 38 17.09 9.86 -11.11
N ASP A 39 17.03 8.71 -11.79
CA ASP A 39 17.71 7.47 -11.38
C ASP A 39 19.24 7.53 -11.51
N ASP A 40 19.77 8.47 -12.29
CA ASP A 40 21.21 8.65 -12.55
C ASP A 40 21.97 9.39 -11.42
N LEU A 41 21.23 9.99 -10.48
CA LEU A 41 21.81 10.77 -9.39
C LEU A 41 22.10 9.91 -8.14
N GLU A 42 23.07 10.36 -7.33
CA GLU A 42 23.32 9.73 -6.03
C GLU A 42 22.08 9.79 -5.13
N ARG A 43 21.80 8.68 -4.42
CA ARG A 43 20.63 8.54 -3.53
C ARG A 43 20.51 9.68 -2.49
N GLN A 44 21.65 10.24 -2.05
CA GLN A 44 21.65 11.38 -1.13
C GLN A 44 21.11 12.67 -1.78
N VAL A 45 21.44 12.91 -3.05
CA VAL A 45 20.94 14.05 -3.83
C VAL A 45 19.43 13.90 -4.04
N GLN A 46 18.98 12.71 -4.44
CA GLN A 46 17.55 12.38 -4.63
C GLN A 46 16.74 12.59 -3.33
N ASN A 47 17.20 12.03 -2.21
CA ASN A 47 16.52 12.15 -0.91
C ASN A 47 16.44 13.60 -0.43
N ARG A 48 17.51 14.37 -0.64
CA ARG A 48 17.53 15.79 -0.26
C ARG A 48 16.62 16.61 -1.16
N ALA A 49 16.56 16.30 -2.46
CA ALA A 49 15.65 16.95 -3.40
C ALA A 49 14.18 16.65 -3.07
N CYS A 50 13.86 15.39 -2.76
CA CYS A 50 12.54 14.96 -2.30
C CYS A 50 12.11 15.71 -1.02
N THR A 51 12.97 15.74 -0.01
CA THR A 51 12.68 16.43 1.25
C THR A 51 12.46 17.93 1.03
N ALA A 52 13.30 18.56 0.20
CA ALA A 52 13.16 19.97 -0.15
C ALA A 52 11.88 20.24 -0.95
N PHE A 53 11.49 19.36 -1.88
CA PHE A 53 10.25 19.44 -2.64
C PHE A 53 9.03 19.43 -1.71
N LEU A 54 8.93 18.43 -0.84
CA LEU A 54 7.81 18.28 0.10
C LEU A 54 7.71 19.49 1.04
N ARG A 55 8.85 20.03 1.49
CA ARG A 55 8.87 21.24 2.30
C ARG A 55 8.37 22.47 1.55
N LYS A 56 8.83 22.70 0.31
CA LYS A 56 8.38 23.84 -0.50
C LYS A 56 6.91 23.71 -0.89
N LYS A 57 6.45 22.49 -1.19
CA LYS A 57 5.03 22.19 -1.45
C LYS A 57 4.16 22.52 -0.25
N ALA A 58 4.54 22.10 0.96
CA ALA A 58 3.80 22.41 2.17
C ALA A 58 3.70 23.93 2.44
N VAL A 59 4.75 24.69 2.11
CA VAL A 59 4.72 26.17 2.21
C VAL A 59 3.78 26.78 1.17
N PHE A 60 3.81 26.26 -0.06
CA PHE A 60 2.91 26.71 -1.13
C PHE A 60 1.43 26.43 -0.78
N ASP A 61 1.13 25.22 -0.30
CA ASP A 61 -0.21 24.82 0.12
C ASP A 61 -0.70 25.68 1.30
N ALA A 62 0.19 26.05 2.23
CA ALA A 62 -0.12 26.93 3.35
C ALA A 62 -0.32 28.41 2.96
N ALA A 63 0.25 28.85 1.83
CA ALA A 63 0.14 30.23 1.34
C ALA A 63 -1.18 30.49 0.59
N GLY A 64 -2.05 29.49 0.43
CA GLY A 64 -3.39 29.69 -0.15
C GLY A 64 -3.42 29.84 -1.67
N GLY A 65 -2.35 29.45 -2.38
CA GLY A 65 -2.37 29.26 -3.84
C GLY A 65 -2.87 30.45 -4.66
N THR A 66 -2.52 31.69 -4.29
CA THR A 66 -2.99 32.91 -4.99
C THR A 66 -2.19 33.28 -6.23
N GLU A 67 -1.17 32.50 -6.62
CA GLU A 67 -0.50 32.68 -7.91
C GLU A 67 -1.23 31.88 -9.00
N ASP A 68 -1.51 32.55 -10.12
CA ASP A 68 -2.34 32.10 -11.25
C ASP A 68 -2.14 30.60 -11.59
N PRO A 69 -3.12 29.72 -11.34
CA PRO A 69 -2.94 28.27 -11.30
C PRO A 69 -2.89 27.59 -12.68
N SER A 70 -2.83 28.36 -13.78
CA SER A 70 -3.19 27.85 -15.10
C SER A 70 -2.11 27.02 -15.82
N GLN A 71 -0.85 26.97 -15.34
CA GLN A 71 0.19 26.13 -15.97
C GLN A 71 1.06 25.33 -14.99
N ASP A 72 1.47 25.88 -13.84
CA ASP A 72 2.41 25.18 -12.95
C ASP A 72 1.74 24.19 -11.97
N GLY A 73 0.49 24.43 -11.59
CA GLY A 73 -0.24 23.56 -10.64
C GLY A 73 -0.52 22.16 -11.17
N ASP A 74 -0.84 22.05 -12.46
CA ASP A 74 -1.05 20.78 -13.15
C ASP A 74 0.26 20.01 -13.35
N PHE A 75 1.38 20.71 -13.53
CA PHE A 75 2.70 20.10 -13.60
C PHE A 75 3.15 19.58 -12.23
N LEU A 76 3.02 20.39 -11.17
CA LEU A 76 3.33 20.01 -9.79
C LEU A 76 2.50 18.80 -9.32
N ASN A 77 1.23 18.75 -9.70
CA ASN A 77 0.37 17.61 -9.39
C ASN A 77 0.76 16.35 -10.20
N ARG A 78 1.09 16.48 -11.49
CA ARG A 78 1.61 15.35 -12.29
C ARG A 78 2.95 14.84 -11.75
N ALA A 79 3.85 15.73 -11.36
CA ALA A 79 5.14 15.39 -10.75
C ALA A 79 4.96 14.69 -9.39
N ALA A 80 4.03 15.16 -8.55
CA ALA A 80 3.70 14.51 -7.29
C ALA A 80 3.05 13.12 -7.47
N LEU A 81 2.25 12.93 -8.52
CA LEU A 81 1.62 11.65 -8.87
C LEU A 81 2.66 10.65 -9.40
N ARG A 82 3.54 11.09 -10.29
CA ARG A 82 4.66 10.28 -10.80
C ARG A 82 5.63 9.90 -9.68
N PHE A 83 5.90 10.82 -8.76
CA PHE A 83 6.67 10.56 -7.55
C PHE A 83 6.02 9.49 -6.67
N ARG A 84 4.69 9.52 -6.50
CA ARG A 84 3.95 8.50 -5.74
C ARG A 84 4.06 7.13 -6.41
N GLN A 85 3.94 7.07 -7.73
CA GLN A 85 4.14 5.83 -8.50
C GLN A 85 5.56 5.28 -8.35
N LEU A 86 6.59 6.11 -8.54
CA LEU A 86 7.98 5.68 -8.41
C LEU A 86 8.30 5.21 -6.98
N ALA A 87 7.76 5.86 -5.95
CA ALA A 87 7.92 5.41 -4.57
C ALA A 87 7.26 4.04 -4.30
N THR A 88 6.09 3.78 -4.90
CA THR A 88 5.40 2.48 -4.82
C THR A 88 6.14 1.40 -5.61
N GLU A 89 6.61 1.70 -6.81
CA GLU A 89 7.44 0.82 -7.65
C GLU A 89 8.77 0.47 -6.96
N TYR A 90 9.34 1.41 -6.21
CA TYR A 90 10.59 1.26 -5.46
C TYR A 90 10.42 0.46 -4.16
N GLN A 91 9.32 0.66 -3.42
CA GLN A 91 8.97 -0.16 -2.24
C GLN A 91 8.70 -1.63 -2.62
N ALA A 92 8.31 -1.88 -3.87
CA ALA A 92 8.14 -3.21 -4.44
C ALA A 92 9.47 -3.90 -4.87
N GLY A 93 10.63 -3.27 -4.68
CA GLY A 93 11.93 -3.95 -4.72
C GLY A 93 12.43 -4.44 -6.08
N ARG A 94 12.26 -3.66 -7.16
CA ARG A 94 12.89 -3.99 -8.47
C ARG A 94 14.43 -3.83 -8.47
N PRO A 95 15.19 -4.74 -9.10
CA PRO A 95 16.51 -4.44 -9.66
C PRO A 95 16.36 -3.69 -11.00
N ILE A 96 17.21 -2.70 -11.23
CA ILE A 96 17.18 -1.81 -12.40
C ILE A 96 17.94 -2.46 -13.56
N THR A 97 17.29 -2.68 -14.70
CA THR A 97 17.96 -3.04 -15.97
C THR A 97 17.72 -1.98 -17.04
N GLN A 98 18.86 -1.48 -17.51
CA GLN A 98 19.26 -0.75 -18.72
C GLN A 98 18.23 -0.19 -19.73
N VAL A 99 18.57 1.04 -20.15
CA VAL A 99 17.97 1.90 -21.18
C VAL A 99 17.97 1.25 -22.58
N PRO A 100 16.89 1.37 -23.38
CA PRO A 100 16.86 0.95 -24.77
C PRO A 100 17.27 2.08 -25.75
N SER A 101 17.96 1.72 -26.82
CA SER A 101 18.24 2.58 -28.00
C SER A 101 17.16 2.43 -29.09
N PRO A 102 17.03 3.41 -30.02
CA PRO A 102 15.75 3.69 -30.67
C PRO A 102 15.59 3.15 -32.11
N LEU A 103 14.30 2.94 -32.45
CA LEU A 103 13.58 3.13 -33.71
C LEU A 103 13.99 2.36 -34.99
N SER A 104 13.03 1.59 -35.50
CA SER A 104 12.69 1.54 -36.94
C SER A 104 11.22 1.12 -37.13
N SER A 105 10.50 1.82 -38.00
CA SER A 105 9.18 1.49 -38.58
C SER A 105 9.24 1.92 -40.06
N PRO A 106 8.22 1.71 -40.95
CA PRO A 106 6.95 0.97 -40.82
C PRO A 106 6.57 0.12 -42.08
N SER A 107 5.46 -0.65 -42.03
CA SER A 107 4.52 -0.76 -43.18
C SER A 107 3.17 -1.44 -42.88
N ARG A 108 2.12 -0.63 -43.01
CA ARG A 108 0.86 -0.75 -43.78
C ARG A 108 0.02 -2.04 -43.88
N ASP A 109 -1.29 -1.79 -43.62
CA ASP A 109 -2.51 -2.12 -44.38
C ASP A 109 -3.38 -3.36 -44.04
N HIS A 110 -4.49 -3.04 -43.35
CA HIS A 110 -5.92 -3.30 -43.68
C HIS A 110 -6.60 -4.68 -43.47
N PRO A 111 -7.97 -4.72 -43.39
CA PRO A 111 -8.72 -5.42 -42.34
C PRO A 111 -9.57 -6.61 -42.84
N SER A 112 -10.14 -7.41 -41.93
CA SER A 112 -11.36 -8.22 -42.16
C SER A 112 -12.01 -8.71 -40.85
N SER A 113 -13.34 -8.66 -40.82
CA SER A 113 -14.30 -9.00 -39.75
C SER A 113 -14.44 -10.52 -39.48
N PRO A 114 -15.23 -10.97 -38.46
CA PRO A 114 -14.98 -12.21 -37.73
C PRO A 114 -15.69 -13.43 -38.31
N THR A 115 -14.99 -14.56 -38.29
CA THR A 115 -15.55 -15.90 -38.55
C THR A 115 -15.47 -16.74 -37.29
N SER A 116 -16.58 -17.39 -36.97
CA SER A 116 -16.75 -18.33 -35.86
C SER A 116 -15.73 -19.47 -35.95
N PHE A 117 -14.80 -19.53 -35.00
CA PHE A 117 -13.78 -20.59 -34.94
C PHE A 117 -14.34 -21.84 -34.26
N THR A 118 -14.52 -22.91 -35.04
CA THR A 118 -14.46 -24.28 -34.51
C THR A 118 -13.02 -24.76 -34.74
N ARG A 119 -12.24 -24.85 -33.66
CA ARG A 119 -10.79 -25.11 -33.74
C ARG A 119 -10.52 -26.57 -34.10
N PRO A 120 -9.66 -26.87 -35.09
CA PRO A 120 -9.18 -28.22 -35.35
C PRO A 120 -8.26 -28.68 -34.22
N GLN A 121 -8.41 -29.91 -33.74
CA GLN A 121 -7.43 -30.55 -32.86
C GLN A 121 -6.15 -30.85 -33.66
N VAL A 122 -5.21 -29.91 -33.66
CA VAL A 122 -3.86 -30.13 -34.16
C VAL A 122 -3.07 -30.77 -33.03
N GLY A 123 -2.56 -31.99 -33.26
CA GLY A 123 -1.76 -32.77 -32.32
C GLY A 123 -0.35 -32.19 -32.10
N GLY A 124 -0.27 -30.94 -31.66
CA GLY A 124 0.96 -30.33 -31.17
C GLY A 124 1.41 -31.07 -29.91
N SER A 125 2.73 -31.27 -29.77
CA SER A 125 3.33 -31.86 -28.57
C SER A 125 3.23 -30.88 -27.40
N GLY A 126 2.01 -30.68 -26.89
CA GLY A 126 1.74 -29.87 -25.71
C GLY A 126 2.50 -30.45 -24.53
N ARG A 127 3.30 -29.61 -23.87
CA ARG A 127 4.05 -30.04 -22.70
C ARG A 127 3.11 -29.99 -21.50
N THR A 128 3.01 -31.10 -20.77
CA THR A 128 2.09 -31.25 -19.64
C THR A 128 2.89 -31.49 -18.37
N PHE A 129 2.52 -30.82 -17.27
CA PHE A 129 3.06 -31.07 -15.94
C PHE A 129 1.96 -30.99 -14.88
N ALA A 130 2.20 -31.60 -13.72
CA ALA A 130 1.25 -31.62 -12.61
C ALA A 130 1.41 -30.38 -11.72
N ALA A 131 0.31 -29.95 -11.11
CA ALA A 131 0.28 -28.97 -10.02
C ALA A 131 -0.63 -29.48 -8.90
N ASP A 132 -0.23 -29.23 -7.65
CA ASP A 132 -0.94 -29.72 -6.46
C ASP A 132 -2.35 -29.13 -6.36
N SER A 133 -2.50 -27.86 -6.71
CA SER A 133 -3.80 -27.19 -6.78
C SER A 133 -3.72 -25.88 -7.55
N CYS A 134 -4.88 -25.34 -7.91
CA CYS A 134 -5.05 -23.98 -8.37
C CYS A 134 -6.08 -23.25 -7.49
N SER A 135 -5.88 -21.96 -7.27
CA SER A 135 -6.84 -21.05 -6.66
C SER A 135 -7.17 -19.94 -7.65
N PHE A 136 -8.45 -19.65 -7.86
CA PHE A 136 -8.87 -18.65 -8.85
C PHE A 136 -10.02 -17.78 -8.36
N SER A 137 -10.09 -16.56 -8.87
CA SER A 137 -11.16 -15.59 -8.61
C SER A 137 -11.42 -14.75 -9.87
N TRP A 138 -12.65 -14.30 -10.04
CA TRP A 138 -13.06 -13.39 -11.11
C TRP A 138 -14.16 -12.46 -10.58
N GLY A 139 -14.04 -11.16 -10.85
CA GLY A 139 -14.92 -10.15 -10.26
C GLY A 139 -14.93 -10.21 -8.72
N ASP A 140 -16.14 -10.18 -8.13
CA ASP A 140 -16.34 -10.23 -6.67
C ASP A 140 -16.50 -11.67 -6.12
N GLU A 141 -16.29 -12.71 -6.93
CA GLU A 141 -16.43 -14.08 -6.45
C GLU A 141 -15.28 -14.49 -5.52
N LEU A 142 -15.65 -15.12 -4.40
CA LEU A 142 -14.70 -15.69 -3.44
C LEU A 142 -13.75 -16.67 -4.15
N ALA A 143 -12.47 -16.58 -3.82
CA ALA A 143 -11.45 -17.47 -4.36
C ALA A 143 -11.82 -18.94 -4.11
N ARG A 144 -11.82 -19.74 -5.18
CA ARG A 144 -12.06 -21.19 -5.12
C ARG A 144 -10.76 -21.92 -5.35
N THR A 145 -10.52 -22.99 -4.58
CA THR A 145 -9.35 -23.84 -4.72
C THR A 145 -9.74 -25.22 -5.22
N ILE A 146 -9.07 -25.70 -6.26
CA ILE A 146 -9.30 -27.01 -6.90
C ILE A 146 -7.94 -27.69 -7.08
N GLY A 147 -7.84 -28.98 -6.74
CA GLY A 147 -6.61 -29.75 -6.92
C GLY A 147 -6.85 -31.25 -6.76
N PRO A 148 -5.95 -32.10 -7.26
CA PRO A 148 -4.79 -31.80 -8.11
C PRO A 148 -5.18 -31.41 -9.54
N VAL A 149 -4.38 -30.60 -10.22
CA VAL A 149 -4.62 -30.15 -11.60
C VAL A 149 -3.43 -30.45 -12.51
N GLU A 150 -3.70 -30.57 -13.80
CA GLU A 150 -2.68 -30.67 -14.85
C GLU A 150 -2.56 -29.33 -15.57
N VAL A 151 -1.34 -28.89 -15.80
CA VAL A 151 -1.04 -27.67 -16.56
C VAL A 151 -0.47 -28.09 -17.90
N LYS A 152 -1.13 -27.67 -18.98
CA LYS A 152 -0.71 -27.92 -20.36
C LYS A 152 -0.33 -26.60 -21.02
N LEU A 153 0.87 -26.57 -21.58
CA LEU A 153 1.38 -25.46 -22.36
C LEU A 153 1.21 -25.78 -23.84
N GLU A 154 0.37 -24.99 -24.50
CA GLU A 154 0.22 -24.97 -25.95
C GLU A 154 0.98 -23.78 -26.55
N GLU A 155 0.96 -23.62 -27.87
CA GLU A 155 1.73 -22.58 -28.56
C GLU A 155 1.37 -21.16 -28.10
N ASP A 156 0.08 -20.88 -27.91
CA ASP A 156 -0.44 -19.55 -27.53
C ASP A 156 -1.49 -19.62 -26.40
N GLU A 157 -1.49 -20.72 -25.64
CA GLU A 157 -2.52 -20.97 -24.63
C GLU A 157 -1.98 -21.75 -23.43
N LEU A 158 -2.45 -21.37 -22.25
CA LEU A 158 -2.29 -22.09 -21.00
C LEU A 158 -3.60 -22.81 -20.68
N VAL A 159 -3.56 -24.15 -20.65
CA VAL A 159 -4.72 -24.98 -20.34
C VAL A 159 -4.52 -25.63 -18.97
N ILE A 160 -5.45 -25.37 -18.05
CA ILE A 160 -5.52 -26.02 -16.74
C ILE A 160 -6.60 -27.10 -16.82
N ALA A 161 -6.26 -28.35 -16.55
CA ALA A 161 -7.18 -29.47 -16.60
C ALA A 161 -7.37 -30.11 -15.22
N PHE A 162 -8.59 -30.54 -14.92
CA PHE A 162 -8.94 -31.30 -13.72
C PHE A 162 -9.57 -32.62 -14.16
N LYS A 163 -9.02 -33.76 -13.72
CA LYS A 163 -9.48 -35.11 -14.12
C LYS A 163 -9.59 -35.28 -15.63
N ASN A 164 -8.55 -34.88 -16.38
CA ASN A 164 -8.48 -34.89 -17.84
C ASN A 164 -9.50 -34.01 -18.58
N GLN A 165 -10.25 -33.16 -17.88
CA GLN A 165 -11.17 -32.20 -18.48
C GLN A 165 -10.60 -30.79 -18.38
N PRO A 166 -10.65 -29.97 -19.45
CA PRO A 166 -10.19 -28.59 -19.40
C PRO A 166 -11.04 -27.80 -18.41
N LEU A 167 -10.41 -27.32 -17.35
CA LEU A 167 -11.00 -26.45 -16.36
C LEU A 167 -10.92 -25.00 -16.83
N PHE A 168 -9.73 -24.53 -17.20
CA PHE A 168 -9.48 -23.19 -17.73
C PHE A 168 -8.62 -23.22 -18.98
N ASN A 169 -8.94 -22.32 -19.89
CA ASN A 169 -8.25 -22.07 -21.14
C ASN A 169 -7.93 -20.58 -21.20
N ILE A 170 -6.65 -20.21 -21.11
CA ILE A 170 -6.19 -18.83 -21.03
C ILE A 170 -5.27 -18.56 -22.20
N LEU A 171 -5.71 -17.68 -23.11
CA LEU A 171 -4.90 -17.27 -24.24
C LEU A 171 -3.74 -16.40 -23.76
N ALA A 172 -2.54 -16.65 -24.28
CA ALA A 172 -1.36 -15.87 -23.96
C ALA A 172 -1.51 -14.36 -24.28
N SER A 173 -2.30 -14.04 -25.31
CA SER A 173 -2.66 -12.66 -25.67
C SER A 173 -3.60 -11.95 -24.69
N LYS A 174 -4.14 -12.69 -23.71
CA LYS A 174 -5.05 -12.20 -22.66
C LYS A 174 -4.38 -12.10 -21.31
N LEU A 175 -3.15 -12.58 -21.18
CA LEU A 175 -2.36 -12.40 -19.96
C LEU A 175 -2.00 -10.93 -19.80
N CYS A 176 -2.25 -10.38 -18.61
CA CYS A 176 -1.86 -9.02 -18.22
C CYS A 176 -0.59 -9.05 -17.38
N PHE A 177 -0.50 -10.06 -16.50
CA PHE A 177 0.55 -10.18 -15.50
C PHE A 177 0.87 -11.65 -15.22
N PHE A 178 2.15 -11.93 -15.03
CA PHE A 178 2.66 -13.24 -14.65
C PHE A 178 3.76 -13.09 -13.59
N LEU A 179 3.60 -13.76 -12.46
CA LEU A 179 4.47 -13.65 -11.30
C LEU A 179 4.92 -15.02 -10.81
N TYR A 180 6.23 -15.17 -10.72
CA TYR A 180 6.89 -16.30 -10.08
C TYR A 180 7.11 -15.98 -8.60
N LEU A 181 6.50 -16.77 -7.72
CA LEU A 181 6.75 -16.77 -6.29
C LEU A 181 7.59 -18.00 -5.96
N GLU A 182 8.88 -17.79 -5.74
CA GLU A 182 9.79 -18.83 -5.26
C GLU A 182 9.40 -19.24 -3.83
N GLY A 183 9.19 -20.54 -3.62
CA GLY A 183 9.07 -21.16 -2.30
C GLY A 183 10.41 -21.65 -1.79
N GLU A 184 10.40 -22.37 -0.66
CA GLU A 184 11.63 -22.91 -0.07
C GLU A 184 12.22 -24.00 -0.98
N SER A 185 13.50 -23.85 -1.35
CA SER A 185 14.25 -24.87 -2.08
C SER A 185 14.64 -26.00 -1.12
N GLN A 186 14.23 -27.23 -1.43
CA GLN A 186 14.65 -28.44 -0.70
C GLN A 186 15.27 -29.45 -1.69
N GLY A 187 16.55 -29.28 -2.00
CA GLY A 187 17.31 -30.19 -2.87
C GLY A 187 17.00 -30.01 -4.36
N GLU A 188 16.65 -31.09 -5.06
CA GLU A 188 16.31 -31.08 -6.50
C GLU A 188 14.88 -30.57 -6.79
N HIS A 189 14.10 -30.31 -5.74
CA HIS A 189 12.74 -29.80 -5.83
C HIS A 189 12.66 -28.38 -5.28
N GLU A 190 12.02 -27.51 -6.05
CA GLU A 190 11.68 -26.15 -5.63
C GLU A 190 10.16 -26.09 -5.49
N GLU A 191 9.67 -25.77 -4.29
CA GLU A 191 8.26 -25.42 -4.14
C GLU A 191 8.04 -24.09 -4.85
N MET A 192 7.07 -24.04 -5.76
CA MET A 192 6.80 -22.84 -6.52
C MET A 192 5.32 -22.54 -6.56
N THR A 193 5.00 -21.26 -6.40
CA THR A 193 3.67 -20.74 -6.69
C THR A 193 3.75 -19.80 -7.88
N LEU A 194 2.87 -19.99 -8.85
CA LEU A 194 2.69 -19.06 -9.96
C LEU A 194 1.45 -18.25 -9.68
N GLN A 195 1.50 -16.95 -9.94
CA GLN A 195 0.31 -16.11 -9.97
C GLN A 195 0.23 -15.46 -11.34
N LEU A 196 -0.96 -15.51 -11.95
CA LEU A 196 -1.22 -14.85 -13.22
C LEU A 196 -2.55 -14.11 -13.19
N GLU A 197 -2.59 -13.03 -13.95
CA GLU A 197 -3.78 -12.24 -14.18
C GLU A 197 -4.04 -12.17 -15.68
N ALA A 198 -5.30 -12.33 -16.06
CA ALA A 198 -5.75 -12.25 -17.44
C ALA A 198 -7.02 -11.41 -17.56
N ASP A 199 -7.18 -10.75 -18.71
CA ASP A 199 -8.40 -10.01 -19.06
C ASP A 199 -9.63 -10.94 -19.03
N ASP A 200 -9.47 -12.14 -19.58
CA ASP A 200 -10.45 -13.20 -19.55
C ASP A 200 -9.84 -14.61 -19.55
N ALA A 201 -10.66 -15.60 -19.19
CA ALA A 201 -10.37 -17.02 -19.30
C ALA A 201 -11.62 -17.78 -19.77
N LEU A 202 -11.45 -18.91 -20.44
CA LEU A 202 -12.56 -19.80 -20.82
C LEU A 202 -12.63 -20.98 -19.84
N MET A 203 -13.71 -21.06 -19.07
CA MET A 203 -14.00 -22.19 -18.19
C MET A 203 -14.74 -23.28 -18.95
N GLY A 204 -14.26 -24.53 -18.84
CA GLY A 204 -14.84 -25.67 -19.57
C GLY A 204 -14.82 -25.49 -21.09
N GLY A 205 -13.90 -24.66 -21.61
CA GLY A 205 -13.76 -24.31 -23.03
C GLY A 205 -14.89 -23.47 -23.63
N THR A 206 -15.91 -23.07 -22.86
CA THR A 206 -17.12 -22.42 -23.39
C THR A 206 -17.55 -21.18 -22.62
N THR A 207 -17.38 -21.18 -21.30
CA THR A 207 -17.87 -20.10 -20.43
C THR A 207 -16.78 -19.07 -20.22
N ARG A 208 -16.98 -17.86 -20.73
CA ARG A 208 -16.01 -16.76 -20.54
C ARG A 208 -16.10 -16.20 -19.11
N LEU A 209 -14.99 -16.20 -18.41
CA LEU A 209 -14.78 -15.58 -17.10
C LEU A 209 -14.03 -14.26 -17.33
N GLY A 210 -14.60 -13.13 -16.90
CA GLY A 210 -13.98 -11.80 -17.01
C GLY A 210 -15.00 -10.68 -16.75
N PRO A 211 -14.54 -9.42 -16.61
CA PRO A 211 -13.14 -8.99 -16.68
C PRO A 211 -12.34 -9.34 -15.39
N HIS A 212 -11.00 -9.38 -15.50
CA HIS A 212 -10.04 -9.60 -14.39
C HIS A 212 -10.08 -11.00 -13.76
N PHE A 213 -9.61 -11.99 -14.51
CA PHE A 213 -9.42 -13.34 -14.01
C PHE A 213 -8.05 -13.46 -13.32
N ASN A 214 -8.03 -13.83 -12.04
CA ASN A 214 -6.82 -14.10 -11.28
C ASN A 214 -6.69 -15.60 -11.02
N LEU A 215 -5.52 -16.17 -11.28
CA LEU A 215 -5.22 -17.58 -11.06
C LEU A 215 -3.88 -17.73 -10.35
N ARG A 216 -3.88 -18.52 -9.29
CA ARG A 216 -2.69 -18.93 -8.55
C ARG A 216 -2.52 -20.44 -8.67
N LEU A 217 -1.40 -20.89 -9.21
CA LEU A 217 -1.04 -22.30 -9.35
C LEU A 217 -0.02 -22.67 -8.28
N PHE A 218 -0.36 -23.67 -7.47
CA PHE A 218 0.56 -24.27 -6.50
C PHE A 218 1.19 -25.48 -7.15
N LEU A 219 2.42 -25.31 -7.65
CA LEU A 219 3.11 -26.35 -8.42
C LEU A 219 3.68 -27.48 -7.55
N GLY A 220 3.75 -27.28 -6.23
CA GLY A 220 4.34 -28.25 -5.32
C GLY A 220 5.80 -28.56 -5.68
N LYS A 221 6.20 -29.81 -5.49
CA LYS A 221 7.52 -30.33 -5.87
C LYS A 221 7.58 -30.61 -7.38
N THR A 222 7.69 -29.55 -8.18
CA THR A 222 7.79 -29.68 -9.63
C THR A 222 9.24 -29.95 -10.06
N PRO A 223 9.50 -30.88 -11.01
CA PRO A 223 10.84 -31.10 -11.55
C PRO A 223 11.39 -29.82 -12.21
N ARG A 224 12.68 -29.53 -12.02
CA ARG A 224 13.34 -28.34 -12.58
C ARG A 224 13.18 -28.21 -14.10
N ASP A 225 13.06 -29.32 -14.83
CA ASP A 225 12.85 -29.35 -16.29
C ASP A 225 11.45 -28.86 -16.72
N ALA A 226 10.43 -29.12 -15.89
CA ALA A 226 9.07 -28.62 -16.14
C ALA A 226 9.01 -27.11 -15.87
N LEU A 227 9.73 -26.64 -14.85
CA LEU A 227 9.83 -25.22 -14.55
C LEU A 227 10.58 -24.46 -15.65
N SER A 228 11.74 -24.95 -16.09
CA SER A 228 12.50 -24.31 -17.18
C SER A 228 11.69 -24.25 -18.48
N THR A 229 10.92 -25.30 -18.76
CA THR A 229 9.96 -25.34 -19.86
C THR A 229 8.89 -24.26 -19.76
N LEU A 230 8.26 -24.12 -18.59
CA LEU A 230 7.25 -23.11 -18.35
C LEU A 230 7.82 -21.71 -18.51
N THR A 231 8.97 -21.45 -17.90
CA THR A 231 9.64 -20.15 -17.98
C THR A 231 9.97 -19.78 -19.42
N ALA A 232 10.45 -20.73 -20.23
CA ALA A 232 10.70 -20.52 -21.65
C ALA A 232 9.43 -20.23 -22.46
N ALA A 233 8.32 -20.91 -22.17
CA ALA A 233 7.04 -20.68 -22.84
C ALA A 233 6.48 -19.28 -22.50
N VAL A 234 6.46 -18.92 -21.22
CA VAL A 234 5.99 -17.61 -20.74
C VAL A 234 6.84 -16.47 -21.29
N GLU A 235 8.17 -16.65 -21.36
CA GLU A 235 9.06 -15.65 -21.96
C GLU A 235 8.80 -15.47 -23.46
N THR A 236 8.51 -16.56 -24.17
CA THR A 236 8.12 -16.52 -25.59
C THR A 236 6.82 -15.76 -25.78
N TRP A 237 5.81 -16.07 -24.95
CA TRP A 237 4.54 -15.35 -24.94
C TRP A 237 4.70 -13.87 -24.59
N ARG A 238 5.56 -13.54 -23.62
CA ARG A 238 5.87 -12.17 -23.23
C ARG A 238 6.41 -11.37 -24.41
N GLN A 239 7.38 -11.93 -25.13
CA GLN A 239 7.97 -11.27 -26.30
C GLN A 239 6.95 -11.05 -27.42
N ARG A 240 5.99 -11.98 -27.58
CA ARG A 240 4.98 -11.92 -28.63
C ARG A 240 3.80 -10.98 -28.30
N PHE A 241 3.35 -10.96 -27.04
CA PHE A 241 2.11 -10.30 -26.64
C PHE A 241 2.30 -9.09 -25.70
N GLY A 242 3.49 -8.89 -25.12
CA GLY A 242 3.86 -7.66 -24.42
C GLY A 242 3.31 -7.51 -22.99
N PHE A 243 2.97 -8.59 -22.29
CA PHE A 243 2.53 -8.55 -20.90
C PHE A 243 3.69 -8.50 -19.88
N LEU A 244 3.38 -8.23 -18.62
CA LEU A 244 4.40 -8.09 -17.57
C LEU A 244 4.76 -9.44 -16.93
N VAL A 245 6.06 -9.73 -16.83
CA VAL A 245 6.58 -10.89 -16.08
C VAL A 245 7.46 -10.39 -14.93
N SER A 246 7.19 -10.86 -13.71
CA SER A 246 7.96 -10.53 -12.51
C SER A 246 8.48 -11.80 -11.83
N ASN A 247 9.72 -11.75 -11.35
CA ASN A 247 10.31 -12.78 -10.50
C ASN A 247 10.51 -12.14 -9.13
N LEU A 248 9.71 -12.52 -8.14
CA LEU A 248 9.92 -12.09 -6.77
C LEU A 248 10.80 -13.14 -6.10
N PRO A 249 12.06 -12.80 -5.74
CA PRO A 249 12.87 -13.72 -4.96
C PRO A 249 12.17 -13.97 -3.62
N ALA A 250 12.20 -15.21 -3.15
CA ALA A 250 11.73 -15.55 -1.82
C ALA A 250 12.33 -14.56 -0.83
N THR A 251 11.50 -13.85 -0.05
CA THR A 251 12.02 -12.94 0.97
C THR A 251 12.85 -13.79 1.92
N PRO A 252 14.18 -13.57 2.03
CA PRO A 252 15.00 -14.46 2.83
C PRO A 252 14.47 -14.42 4.25
N THR A 253 14.11 -15.59 4.78
CA THR A 253 13.89 -15.76 6.22
C THR A 253 15.10 -15.17 6.93
N PRO A 254 14.92 -14.18 7.83
CA PRO A 254 16.05 -13.46 8.42
C PRO A 254 16.95 -14.48 9.13
N SER A 255 18.17 -14.63 8.62
CA SER A 255 19.19 -15.41 9.29
C SER A 255 19.50 -14.76 10.64
N GLU A 256 19.55 -15.58 11.69
CA GLU A 256 20.01 -15.16 13.01
C GLU A 256 21.49 -14.74 12.93
N GLY A 257 21.73 -13.45 12.66
CA GLY A 257 23.07 -12.89 12.56
C GLY A 257 23.04 -11.40 12.89
N PHE A 258 23.63 -11.05 14.03
CA PHE A 258 23.69 -9.71 14.62
C PHE A 258 24.05 -8.60 13.60
N ALA A 259 23.11 -7.70 13.33
CA ALA A 259 23.41 -6.43 12.66
C ALA A 259 24.02 -5.46 13.69
N HIS A 260 25.25 -5.03 13.44
CA HIS A 260 25.95 -4.02 14.22
C HIS A 260 25.17 -2.70 14.25
N ILE A 261 24.92 -2.20 15.46
CA ILE A 261 24.26 -0.91 15.72
C ILE A 261 25.24 0.23 15.32
N PRO A 262 24.87 1.17 14.44
CA PRO A 262 25.70 2.35 14.20
C PRO A 262 25.71 3.28 15.43
N PRO A 263 26.83 3.98 15.71
CA PRO A 263 26.94 4.85 16.88
C PRO A 263 25.95 6.02 16.80
N SER A 264 25.31 6.33 17.93
CA SER A 264 24.34 7.41 18.07
C SER A 264 24.98 8.78 17.80
N PRO A 265 24.27 9.73 17.15
CA PRO A 265 24.78 11.08 16.97
C PRO A 265 24.83 11.83 18.31
N VAL A 266 25.90 12.62 18.45
CA VAL A 266 26.29 13.40 19.63
C VAL A 266 25.19 14.40 20.05
N ASN A 267 24.89 14.44 21.35
CA ASN A 267 23.99 15.41 21.97
C ASN A 267 24.54 16.84 21.81
N ILE A 268 23.77 17.71 21.16
CA ILE A 268 23.98 19.16 21.23
C ILE A 268 22.96 19.73 22.22
N THR A 269 23.45 20.12 23.39
CA THR A 269 22.66 20.79 24.43
C THR A 269 22.52 22.27 24.07
N PHE A 270 21.28 22.78 24.00
CA PHE A 270 21.01 24.23 23.99
C PHE A 270 20.33 24.61 25.30
N GLU A 271 21.01 25.43 26.11
CA GLU A 271 20.43 26.09 27.27
C GLU A 271 19.49 27.21 26.82
N TYR A 272 18.28 27.27 27.39
CA TYR A 272 17.40 28.43 27.31
C TYR A 272 17.13 28.96 28.72
N SER A 273 17.54 30.21 28.94
CA SER A 273 17.22 31.00 30.14
C SER A 273 15.72 31.30 30.22
N LEU A 274 15.12 30.98 31.35
CA LEU A 274 13.79 31.44 31.76
C LEU A 274 13.93 32.80 32.43
N ASN A 275 13.43 33.87 31.80
CA ASN A 275 13.03 35.08 32.49
C ASN A 275 11.65 35.50 31.97
N THR A 276 10.64 35.39 32.82
CA THR A 276 9.29 35.88 32.53
C THR A 276 8.86 36.75 33.70
N THR A 277 8.88 38.07 33.49
CA THR A 277 8.28 39.06 34.39
C THR A 277 6.91 39.42 33.83
N HIS A 278 5.86 39.20 34.63
CA HIS A 278 4.49 39.66 34.37
C HIS A 278 4.40 41.19 34.36
N PRO A 279 3.48 41.78 33.58
CA PRO A 279 2.86 43.03 33.98
C PRO A 279 1.36 42.88 34.25
N SER A 280 0.94 43.59 35.30
CA SER A 280 -0.42 43.70 35.83
C SER A 280 -1.30 44.62 34.99
N VAL A 281 -2.60 44.32 35.02
CA VAL A 281 -3.73 45.09 34.46
C VAL A 281 -4.06 46.31 35.32
N PRO A 282 -4.58 47.40 34.73
CA PRO A 282 -5.54 48.26 35.44
C PRO A 282 -6.87 48.48 34.68
N ASP A 283 -7.90 48.72 35.50
CA ASP A 283 -9.34 48.88 35.23
C ASP A 283 -9.75 50.14 34.44
N PRO A 284 -11.03 50.23 33.97
CA PRO A 284 -11.49 51.19 32.97
C PRO A 284 -12.16 52.45 33.56
N ALA A 285 -12.00 53.60 32.89
CA ALA A 285 -12.90 54.74 33.06
C ALA A 285 -13.02 55.59 31.77
N VAL A 286 -14.26 55.65 31.27
CA VAL A 286 -15.01 56.80 30.71
C VAL A 286 -14.31 57.81 29.76
N GLY A 287 -14.84 57.93 28.54
CA GLY A 287 -15.22 59.25 27.99
C GLY A 287 -14.64 59.71 26.63
N HIS A 288 -15.53 59.79 25.64
CA HIS A 288 -15.61 60.74 24.50
C HIS A 288 -14.68 60.70 23.27
N ALA A 289 -15.36 60.56 22.11
CA ALA A 289 -15.26 61.26 20.82
C ALA A 289 -14.05 61.04 19.86
N THR A 290 -14.45 60.72 18.62
CA THR A 290 -13.78 60.56 17.30
C THR A 290 -13.07 61.83 16.77
N PRO A 291 -12.39 61.82 15.59
CA PRO A 291 -11.75 60.75 14.80
C PRO A 291 -10.32 61.10 14.29
N ALA A 292 -9.65 60.13 13.64
CA ALA A 292 -8.75 60.26 12.49
C ALA A 292 -7.35 59.61 12.61
N SER A 293 -6.99 58.93 11.51
CA SER A 293 -5.64 58.69 10.98
C SER A 293 -4.80 57.54 11.57
N GLY A 294 -4.93 56.39 10.90
CA GLY A 294 -3.82 55.63 10.33
C GLY A 294 -2.65 55.20 11.21
N ALA A 295 -2.58 53.91 11.54
CA ALA A 295 -1.33 53.15 11.59
C ALA A 295 -1.59 51.64 11.64
N GLN A 296 -0.95 50.95 10.71
CA GLN A 296 -0.39 49.58 10.77
C GLN A 296 -1.19 48.47 11.46
N VAL A 297 -1.71 47.59 10.61
CA VAL A 297 -2.05 46.20 10.92
C VAL A 297 -0.76 45.44 11.26
N GLU A 298 -0.49 45.21 12.55
CA GLU A 298 0.44 44.17 12.99
C GLU A 298 -0.14 42.81 12.64
N ARG A 299 0.39 42.20 11.58
CA ARG A 299 0.20 40.78 11.27
C ARG A 299 0.92 39.97 12.35
N ASN A 300 0.16 39.48 13.33
CA ASN A 300 0.65 38.44 14.23
C ASN A 300 1.09 37.23 13.42
N ALA A 301 2.39 36.96 13.52
CA ALA A 301 3.10 35.91 12.81
C ALA A 301 2.54 34.53 13.19
N GLY A 302 2.47 33.68 12.17
CA GLY A 302 1.84 32.37 12.22
C GLY A 302 2.45 31.46 13.29
N GLY A 303 1.56 30.86 14.08
CA GLY A 303 1.87 29.68 14.86
C GLY A 303 2.27 28.55 13.92
N THR A 304 3.57 28.27 13.87
CA THR A 304 4.08 27.06 13.22
C THR A 304 3.58 25.86 14.01
N ALA A 305 2.74 25.03 13.39
CA ALA A 305 2.38 23.72 13.89
C ALA A 305 3.65 22.88 14.00
N ARG A 306 4.29 22.92 15.17
CA ARG A 306 5.43 22.08 15.53
C ARG A 306 4.94 20.63 15.47
N SER A 307 5.32 19.92 14.42
CA SER A 307 5.23 18.46 14.38
C SER A 307 6.16 17.93 15.46
N GLN A 308 5.62 17.70 16.66
CA GLN A 308 6.38 17.13 17.76
C GLN A 308 6.76 15.71 17.35
N ALA A 309 8.03 15.51 16.98
CA ALA A 309 8.60 14.18 16.87
C ALA A 309 8.34 13.45 18.18
N ILE A 310 7.79 12.23 18.10
CA ILE A 310 7.50 11.40 19.27
C ILE A 310 8.81 11.26 20.05
N PRO A 311 8.91 11.82 21.27
CA PRO A 311 10.17 11.86 21.96
C PRO A 311 10.69 10.45 22.23
N ALA A 312 12.00 10.22 22.03
CA ALA A 312 12.63 8.90 22.03
C ALA A 312 12.41 8.09 23.33
N HIS A 313 12.10 8.76 24.45
CA HIS A 313 11.73 8.08 25.70
C HIS A 313 10.42 7.28 25.59
N LEU A 314 9.50 7.63 24.68
CA LEU A 314 8.30 6.86 24.40
C LEU A 314 8.58 5.57 23.61
N LEU A 315 9.78 5.42 23.06
CA LEU A 315 10.26 4.22 22.37
C LEU A 315 11.14 3.33 23.28
N GLN A 316 11.39 3.73 24.54
CA GLN A 316 12.14 2.90 25.47
C GLN A 316 11.43 1.56 25.70
N PRO A 317 12.19 0.45 25.88
CA PRO A 317 11.63 -0.84 26.24
C PRO A 317 10.76 -0.69 27.48
N LEU A 318 9.50 -1.15 27.41
CA LEU A 318 8.60 -1.19 28.57
C LEU A 318 9.26 -2.07 29.65
N LYS A 319 9.85 -1.43 30.67
CA LYS A 319 10.57 -2.14 31.74
C LYS A 319 9.64 -2.93 32.66
N ASP A 320 8.36 -2.59 32.69
CA ASP A 320 7.35 -3.30 33.47
C ASP A 320 6.24 -3.79 32.52
N ALA A 321 6.40 -5.00 31.98
CA ALA A 321 5.41 -5.62 31.11
C ALA A 321 4.22 -6.13 31.94
N SER A 322 3.50 -5.21 32.59
CA SER A 322 2.19 -5.47 33.18
C SER A 322 1.09 -5.23 32.14
N GLY A 323 -0.08 -5.85 32.37
CA GLY A 323 -1.23 -5.65 31.50
C GLY A 323 -1.08 -6.30 30.11
N PRO A 324 -1.79 -5.78 29.10
CA PRO A 324 -1.74 -6.26 27.71
C PRO A 324 -0.35 -6.27 27.09
N PHE A 325 0.56 -5.41 27.57
CA PHE A 325 1.91 -5.26 27.02
C PHE A 325 2.79 -6.50 27.21
N ARG A 326 2.44 -7.40 28.13
CA ARG A 326 3.17 -8.66 28.35
C ARG A 326 3.11 -9.62 27.17
N TYR A 327 2.15 -9.46 26.26
CA TYR A 327 2.02 -10.31 25.07
C TYR A 327 2.75 -9.76 23.84
N LEU A 328 3.52 -8.68 23.99
CA LEU A 328 4.16 -7.99 22.88
C LEU A 328 5.65 -8.34 22.77
N SER A 329 6.12 -8.35 21.53
CA SER A 329 7.54 -8.44 21.19
C SER A 329 8.11 -7.03 21.01
N PRO A 330 9.44 -6.85 21.06
CA PRO A 330 10.06 -5.57 20.78
C PRO A 330 9.89 -5.14 19.31
N SER A 331 9.58 -6.08 18.41
CA SER A 331 9.44 -5.81 16.98
C SER A 331 8.22 -4.95 16.67
N PRO A 332 8.30 -4.03 15.68
CA PRO A 332 7.16 -3.23 15.28
C PRO A 332 6.06 -4.09 14.65
N ALA A 333 4.80 -3.69 14.82
CA ALA A 333 3.67 -4.30 14.12
C ALA A 333 3.71 -3.99 12.61
N PRO A 334 3.14 -4.86 11.75
CA PRO A 334 2.95 -4.54 10.34
C PRO A 334 2.12 -3.26 10.18
N PRO A 335 2.40 -2.39 9.18
CA PRO A 335 1.75 -1.09 9.05
C PRO A 335 0.21 -1.15 9.10
N GLY A 336 -0.42 -2.07 8.38
CA GLY A 336 -1.88 -2.26 8.34
C GLY A 336 -2.53 -2.60 9.69
N TRP A 337 -1.75 -2.99 10.70
CA TRP A 337 -2.23 -3.28 12.06
C TRP A 337 -1.85 -2.21 13.08
N THR A 338 -1.34 -1.06 12.62
CA THR A 338 -1.03 0.08 13.49
C THR A 338 -2.14 1.12 13.47
N ALA A 339 -2.44 1.74 14.62
CA ALA A 339 -3.39 2.85 14.69
C ALA A 339 -3.01 4.01 13.75
N GLY A 340 -1.71 4.31 13.64
CA GLY A 340 -1.20 5.41 12.79
C GLY A 340 -1.47 5.21 11.29
N PHE A 341 -1.54 3.97 10.81
CA PHE A 341 -1.89 3.67 9.43
C PHE A 341 -3.35 4.05 9.15
N TRP A 342 -4.29 3.57 9.97
CA TRP A 342 -5.70 3.88 9.82
C TRP A 342 -6.01 5.37 9.97
N VAL A 343 -5.40 6.05 10.95
CA VAL A 343 -5.55 7.51 11.11
C VAL A 343 -5.14 8.26 9.84
N ARG A 344 -4.06 7.84 9.16
CA ARG A 344 -3.64 8.45 7.89
C ARG A 344 -4.61 8.17 6.75
N LEU A 345 -5.09 6.93 6.62
CA LEU A 345 -6.09 6.58 5.61
C LEU A 345 -7.37 7.40 5.75
N PHE A 346 -7.89 7.51 6.97
CA PHE A 346 -9.05 8.36 7.27
C PHE A 346 -8.79 9.84 7.03
N ALA A 347 -7.58 10.34 7.30
CA ALA A 347 -7.21 11.72 6.99
C ALA A 347 -7.18 11.98 5.46
N ILE A 348 -6.70 11.02 4.67
CA ILE A 348 -6.77 11.09 3.20
C ILE A 348 -8.23 11.11 2.76
N LEU A 349 -9.05 10.21 3.27
CA LEU A 349 -10.47 10.14 2.92
C LEU A 349 -11.22 11.44 3.27
N ARG A 350 -10.88 12.06 4.41
CA ARG A 350 -11.39 13.38 4.80
C ARG A 350 -10.94 14.50 3.85
N ALA A 351 -9.69 14.47 3.39
CA ALA A 351 -9.19 15.46 2.45
C ALA A 351 -9.88 15.34 1.09
N VAL A 352 -10.18 14.09 0.67
CA VAL A 352 -10.87 13.79 -0.59
C VAL A 352 -12.36 14.15 -0.51
N CYS A 353 -13.03 13.85 0.59
CA CYS A 353 -14.46 14.08 0.78
C CYS A 353 -14.76 14.72 2.15
N PRO A 354 -14.49 16.04 2.32
CA PRO A 354 -14.66 16.70 3.62
C PRO A 354 -16.12 16.80 4.10
N GLN A 355 -17.08 16.70 3.19
CA GLN A 355 -18.51 16.84 3.48
C GLN A 355 -19.18 15.53 3.92
N ALA A 356 -18.51 14.38 3.81
CA ALA A 356 -19.13 13.08 4.07
C ALA A 356 -19.48 12.82 5.56
N GLY A 357 -19.07 13.69 6.50
CA GLY A 357 -19.41 13.55 7.91
C GLY A 357 -18.93 12.24 8.53
N LEU A 358 -17.79 11.71 8.07
CA LEU A 358 -17.30 10.39 8.46
C LEU A 358 -16.93 10.33 9.95
N CYS A 359 -17.30 9.23 10.60
CA CYS A 359 -16.86 8.93 11.96
C CYS A 359 -15.43 8.37 11.93
N TYR A 360 -14.53 8.99 12.69
CA TYR A 360 -13.13 8.59 12.75
C TYR A 360 -12.85 7.70 13.96
N PRO A 361 -12.04 6.63 13.81
CA PRO A 361 -11.60 5.85 14.95
C PRO A 361 -10.70 6.70 15.84
N ASN A 362 -10.99 6.71 17.13
CA ASN A 362 -10.18 7.39 18.14
C ASN A 362 -9.34 6.36 18.90
N PHE A 363 -8.03 6.57 18.89
CA PHE A 363 -7.07 5.77 19.64
C PHE A 363 -6.42 6.62 20.73
N THR A 364 -6.45 6.12 21.95
CA THR A 364 -5.70 6.69 23.08
C THR A 364 -4.20 6.45 22.89
N LEU A 365 -3.36 7.23 23.57
CA LEU A 365 -1.90 7.05 23.51
C LEU A 365 -1.45 5.65 23.95
N SER A 366 -2.12 5.07 24.95
CA SER A 366 -1.87 3.70 25.40
C SER A 366 -2.19 2.66 24.33
N GLU A 367 -3.30 2.83 23.60
CA GLU A 367 -3.70 1.92 22.52
C GLU A 367 -2.75 2.04 21.33
N ILE A 368 -2.34 3.27 20.97
CA ILE A 368 -1.34 3.48 19.91
C ILE A 368 -0.03 2.76 20.25
N LYS A 369 0.44 2.89 21.50
CA LYS A 369 1.64 2.18 21.97
C LYS A 369 1.46 0.66 21.90
N LEU A 370 0.32 0.14 22.35
CA LEU A 370 0.02 -1.28 22.32
C LEU A 370 0.03 -1.83 20.88
N LEU A 371 -0.67 -1.15 19.97
CA LEU A 371 -0.82 -1.54 18.56
C LEU A 371 0.41 -1.25 17.69
N SER A 372 1.41 -0.54 18.23
CA SER A 372 2.66 -0.26 17.51
C SER A 372 3.64 -1.44 17.49
N ARG A 373 3.39 -2.48 18.29
CA ARG A 373 4.28 -3.62 18.47
C ARG A 373 3.61 -4.92 18.04
N ARG A 374 4.43 -5.86 17.58
CA ARG A 374 3.96 -7.18 17.15
C ARG A 374 3.66 -8.07 18.36
N THR A 375 2.67 -8.95 18.24
CA THR A 375 2.42 -10.00 19.24
C THR A 375 3.59 -10.98 19.31
N ASP A 376 4.00 -11.32 20.53
CA ASP A 376 4.98 -12.37 20.81
C ASP A 376 4.27 -13.70 21.09
N ILE A 377 4.40 -14.65 20.16
CA ILE A 377 3.73 -15.95 20.23
C ILE A 377 4.17 -16.74 21.47
N GLY A 378 5.44 -16.61 21.87
CA GLY A 378 6.01 -17.32 23.02
C GLY A 378 5.46 -16.83 24.35
N LYS A 379 4.90 -15.60 24.39
CA LYS A 379 4.29 -15.01 25.59
C LYS A 379 2.77 -15.21 25.66
N LEU A 380 2.15 -15.73 24.61
CA LEU A 380 0.71 -15.99 24.62
C LEU A 380 0.39 -17.24 25.45
N PRO A 381 -0.64 -17.19 26.32
CA PRO A 381 -1.06 -18.36 27.09
C PRO A 381 -1.70 -19.41 26.17
N GLU A 382 -1.60 -20.67 26.59
CA GLU A 382 -2.39 -21.74 25.99
C GLU A 382 -3.84 -21.65 26.47
N LEU A 383 -4.76 -21.70 25.51
CA LEU A 383 -6.18 -21.53 25.78
C LEU A 383 -6.86 -22.91 25.86
N PRO A 384 -7.56 -23.22 26.96
CA PRO A 384 -8.26 -24.49 27.09
C PRO A 384 -9.45 -24.54 26.13
N ASP A 385 -9.63 -25.68 25.48
CA ASP A 385 -10.82 -25.95 24.65
C ASP A 385 -11.97 -26.55 25.47
N LYS A 386 -12.13 -26.07 26.71
CA LYS A 386 -13.24 -26.45 27.58
C LYS A 386 -14.46 -25.59 27.27
N PRO A 387 -15.68 -26.13 27.36
CA PRO A 387 -16.90 -25.34 27.21
C PRO A 387 -16.88 -24.13 28.15
N CYS A 388 -17.14 -22.94 27.60
CA CYS A 388 -17.22 -21.73 28.40
C CYS A 388 -18.49 -21.78 29.26
N PRO A 389 -18.41 -21.52 30.58
CA PRO A 389 -19.57 -21.58 31.48
C PRO A 389 -20.61 -20.49 31.20
N SER A 390 -20.24 -19.44 30.47
CA SER A 390 -21.15 -18.36 30.08
C SER A 390 -21.91 -18.73 28.82
N GLU A 391 -23.23 -18.56 28.82
CA GLU A 391 -24.09 -18.67 27.63
C GLU A 391 -24.08 -17.39 26.77
N ARG A 392 -23.56 -16.27 27.28
CA ARG A 392 -23.57 -14.99 26.57
C ARG A 392 -22.75 -15.04 25.29
N ASN A 393 -23.19 -14.29 24.27
CA ASN A 393 -22.41 -14.11 23.06
C ASN A 393 -21.31 -13.06 23.29
N HIS A 394 -20.11 -13.32 22.77
CA HIS A 394 -19.03 -12.33 22.76
C HIS A 394 -19.20 -11.37 21.58
N SER A 395 -18.52 -10.23 21.62
CA SER A 395 -18.41 -9.33 20.46
C SER A 395 -17.72 -10.05 19.29
N PRO A 396 -18.27 -10.02 18.06
CA PRO A 396 -17.61 -10.61 16.90
C PRO A 396 -16.32 -9.88 16.55
N VAL A 397 -16.26 -8.56 16.78
CA VAL A 397 -15.10 -7.71 16.52
C VAL A 397 -13.95 -8.06 17.47
N ASP A 398 -14.25 -8.19 18.77
CA ASP A 398 -13.23 -8.57 19.76
C ASP A 398 -12.70 -9.98 19.48
N ARG A 399 -13.56 -10.89 18.97
CA ARG A 399 -13.12 -12.22 18.52
C ARG A 399 -12.17 -12.13 17.33
N LEU A 400 -12.47 -11.33 16.31
CA LEU A 400 -11.55 -11.14 15.19
C LEU A 400 -10.22 -10.52 15.65
N GLY A 401 -10.27 -9.58 16.61
CA GLY A 401 -9.08 -9.04 17.25
C GLY A 401 -8.25 -10.12 17.95
N LEU A 402 -8.91 -11.03 18.68
CA LEU A 402 -8.25 -12.15 19.35
C LEU A 402 -7.68 -13.18 18.35
N GLU A 403 -8.42 -13.52 17.30
CA GLU A 403 -7.95 -14.41 16.23
C GLU A 403 -6.72 -13.82 15.53
N GLN A 404 -6.69 -12.50 15.30
CA GLN A 404 -5.52 -11.82 14.76
C GLN A 404 -4.31 -11.88 15.71
N ILE A 405 -4.51 -11.77 17.03
CA ILE A 405 -3.44 -11.94 18.03
C ILE A 405 -2.85 -13.36 17.95
N TYR A 406 -3.68 -14.39 17.76
CA TYR A 406 -3.28 -15.80 17.68
C TYR A 406 -2.95 -16.31 16.28
N ARG A 407 -3.01 -15.45 15.24
CA ARG A 407 -2.91 -15.85 13.82
C ARG A 407 -1.71 -16.72 13.49
N ALA A 408 -0.58 -16.51 14.16
CA ALA A 408 0.65 -17.25 13.91
C ALA A 408 0.83 -18.52 14.77
N ARG A 409 -0.08 -18.81 15.71
CA ARG A 409 -0.01 -20.01 16.55
C ARG A 409 -0.94 -21.10 16.04
N ASN A 410 -2.24 -20.91 16.20
CA ASN A 410 -3.29 -21.88 15.82
C ASN A 410 -4.61 -21.14 15.62
N LYS A 411 -5.48 -21.71 14.77
CA LYS A 411 -6.87 -21.24 14.65
C LYS A 411 -7.59 -21.48 15.97
N LEU A 412 -8.18 -20.41 16.52
CA LEU A 412 -8.94 -20.50 17.77
C LEU A 412 -10.29 -21.17 17.56
N THR A 413 -10.67 -22.02 18.50
CA THR A 413 -12.05 -22.54 18.57
C THR A 413 -12.98 -21.46 19.13
N VAL A 414 -14.29 -21.67 18.94
CA VAL A 414 -15.31 -20.79 19.52
C VAL A 414 -15.24 -20.80 21.05
N ASN A 415 -14.99 -21.97 21.66
CA ASN A 415 -14.89 -22.11 23.12
C ASN A 415 -13.66 -21.37 23.68
N GLN A 416 -12.50 -21.49 23.03
CA GLN A 416 -11.30 -20.75 23.41
C GLN A 416 -11.53 -19.24 23.36
N SER A 417 -12.16 -18.75 22.30
CA SER A 417 -12.51 -17.33 22.15
C SER A 417 -13.47 -16.87 23.24
N ARG A 418 -14.50 -17.66 23.55
CA ARG A 418 -15.45 -17.38 24.65
C ARG A 418 -14.77 -17.36 26.01
N ASN A 419 -13.86 -18.29 26.28
CA ASN A 419 -13.10 -18.31 27.53
C ASN A 419 -12.34 -16.98 27.71
N VAL A 420 -11.56 -16.56 26.73
CA VAL A 420 -10.84 -15.28 26.83
C VAL A 420 -11.77 -14.09 26.98
N LEU A 421 -12.80 -13.99 26.14
CA LEU A 421 -13.64 -12.79 26.05
C LEU A 421 -14.69 -12.68 27.16
N LEU A 422 -15.08 -13.78 27.81
CA LEU A 422 -16.21 -13.78 28.75
C LEU A 422 -15.83 -14.10 30.21
N THR A 423 -14.67 -14.70 30.53
CA THR A 423 -14.48 -15.40 31.82
C THR A 423 -13.56 -14.78 32.89
N ALA A 424 -13.23 -13.51 33.02
CA ALA A 424 -12.21 -13.02 34.00
C ALA A 424 -10.80 -13.70 34.08
N ASP A 425 -10.55 -14.91 33.57
CA ASP A 425 -9.27 -15.65 33.67
C ASP A 425 -8.14 -14.99 32.87
N TYR A 426 -8.50 -14.24 31.83
CA TYR A 426 -7.57 -13.63 30.88
C TYR A 426 -7.86 -12.12 30.70
N PRO A 427 -7.79 -11.31 31.77
CA PRO A 427 -8.24 -9.92 31.72
C PRO A 427 -7.39 -9.08 30.75
N ASP A 428 -6.08 -9.28 30.78
CA ASP A 428 -5.15 -8.52 29.92
C ASP A 428 -5.23 -8.95 28.45
N LEU A 429 -5.44 -10.24 28.19
CA LEU A 429 -5.61 -10.73 26.81
C LEU A 429 -6.95 -10.27 26.24
N ARG A 430 -8.00 -10.19 27.06
CA ARG A 430 -9.28 -9.59 26.68
C ARG A 430 -9.14 -8.11 26.36
N ALA A 431 -8.45 -7.35 27.22
CA ALA A 431 -8.18 -5.94 26.96
C ALA A 431 -7.34 -5.74 25.69
N TYR A 432 -6.37 -6.62 25.44
CA TYR A 432 -5.61 -6.61 24.19
C TYR A 432 -6.50 -6.90 22.97
N ALA A 433 -7.32 -7.96 23.03
CA ALA A 433 -8.25 -8.33 21.98
C ALA A 433 -9.25 -7.21 21.66
N HIS A 434 -9.77 -6.54 22.68
CA HIS A 434 -10.65 -5.38 22.50
C HIS A 434 -9.95 -4.21 21.79
N THR A 435 -8.70 -3.93 22.17
CA THR A 435 -7.90 -2.88 21.52
C THR A 435 -7.59 -3.25 20.06
N MET A 436 -7.27 -4.52 19.78
CA MET A 436 -7.08 -5.00 18.41
C MET A 436 -8.40 -4.99 17.62
N GLY A 437 -9.53 -5.24 18.28
CA GLY A 437 -10.87 -5.11 17.71
C GLY A 437 -11.14 -3.71 17.14
N LYS A 438 -10.64 -2.65 17.78
CA LYS A 438 -10.75 -1.28 17.25
C LYS A 438 -10.07 -1.09 15.89
N ILE A 439 -9.02 -1.85 15.57
CA ILE A 439 -8.39 -1.83 14.25
C ILE A 439 -9.29 -2.51 13.22
N VAL A 440 -9.92 -3.62 13.59
CA VAL A 440 -10.90 -4.32 12.74
C VAL A 440 -12.10 -3.41 12.46
N ASP A 441 -12.63 -2.74 13.47
CA ASP A 441 -13.69 -1.75 13.31
C ASP A 441 -13.25 -0.57 12.43
N ALA A 442 -12.04 -0.03 12.64
CA ALA A 442 -11.50 1.04 11.81
C ALA A 442 -11.44 0.63 10.33
N ARG A 443 -11.01 -0.61 10.04
CA ARG A 443 -11.00 -1.16 8.68
C ARG A 443 -12.41 -1.24 8.09
N ASN A 444 -13.36 -1.81 8.83
CA ASN A 444 -14.74 -1.94 8.36
C ASN A 444 -15.39 -0.58 8.12
N VAL A 445 -15.21 0.37 9.04
CA VAL A 445 -15.70 1.75 8.90
C VAL A 445 -15.06 2.44 7.70
N PHE A 446 -13.76 2.21 7.45
CA PHE A 446 -13.06 2.77 6.30
C PHE A 446 -13.64 2.26 4.98
N LEU A 447 -13.79 0.93 4.84
CA LEU A 447 -14.38 0.31 3.65
C LEU A 447 -15.81 0.79 3.41
N ASN A 448 -16.63 0.85 4.46
CA ASN A 448 -17.99 1.39 4.38
C ASN A 448 -18.01 2.87 3.96
N ALA A 449 -17.04 3.66 4.41
CA ALA A 449 -16.91 5.06 4.03
C ALA A 449 -16.52 5.23 2.55
N CYS A 450 -15.59 4.39 2.05
CA CYS A 450 -15.26 4.35 0.63
C CYS A 450 -16.50 3.98 -0.21
N ASP A 451 -17.20 2.90 0.16
CA ASP A 451 -18.44 2.48 -0.53
C ASP A 451 -19.51 3.56 -0.52
N TYR A 452 -19.69 4.25 0.60
CA TYR A 452 -20.63 5.36 0.71
C TYR A 452 -20.27 6.51 -0.25
N ILE A 453 -19.00 6.90 -0.30
CA ILE A 453 -18.51 7.96 -1.19
C ILE A 453 -18.74 7.58 -2.66
N LEU A 454 -18.41 6.34 -3.05
CA LEU A 454 -18.59 5.84 -4.41
C LEU A 454 -20.08 5.80 -4.81
N ARG A 455 -20.98 5.43 -3.88
CA ARG A 455 -22.44 5.44 -4.11
C ARG A 455 -23.03 6.84 -4.17
N GLN A 456 -22.53 7.78 -3.38
CA GLN A 456 -23.00 9.17 -3.45
C GLN A 456 -22.67 9.80 -4.79
N ASP A 457 -21.46 9.56 -5.32
CA ASP A 457 -21.11 10.08 -6.65
C ASP A 457 -21.99 9.50 -7.76
N SER A 458 -22.28 8.20 -7.71
CA SER A 458 -23.17 7.57 -8.70
C SER A 458 -24.59 8.12 -8.65
N ALA A 459 -25.12 8.44 -7.47
CA ALA A 459 -26.42 9.08 -7.30
C ALA A 459 -26.43 10.55 -7.78
N ILE A 460 -25.34 11.30 -7.55
CA ILE A 460 -25.20 12.70 -7.94
C ILE A 460 -25.07 12.86 -9.46
N LYS A 461 -24.71 11.82 -10.23
CA LYS A 461 -24.67 11.91 -11.71
C LYS A 461 -26.01 12.32 -12.35
N HIS A 462 -27.12 12.24 -11.63
CA HIS A 462 -28.45 12.64 -12.11
C HIS A 462 -28.92 14.03 -11.67
N LEU A 463 -28.18 14.72 -10.80
CA LEU A 463 -28.53 16.03 -10.27
C LEU A 463 -27.34 16.96 -10.46
N ASP A 464 -27.55 18.16 -10.99
CA ASP A 464 -26.53 19.23 -11.09
C ASP A 464 -26.18 19.77 -9.69
N SER A 465 -25.70 18.90 -8.82
CA SER A 465 -25.31 19.22 -7.46
C SER A 465 -23.85 19.71 -7.45
N PRO A 466 -23.55 20.82 -6.77
CA PRO A 466 -22.20 21.36 -6.63
C PRO A 466 -21.25 20.44 -5.83
N CYS A 467 -21.75 19.33 -5.27
CA CYS A 467 -20.96 18.40 -4.47
C CYS A 467 -20.35 17.22 -5.25
N LYS A 468 -20.30 17.29 -6.58
CA LYS A 468 -19.73 16.22 -7.40
C LYS A 468 -18.22 16.08 -7.15
N LEU A 469 -17.78 14.87 -6.80
CA LEU A 469 -16.36 14.58 -6.63
C LEU A 469 -15.66 14.64 -8.00
N SER A 470 -14.43 15.14 -8.01
CA SER A 470 -13.62 15.10 -9.23
C SER A 470 -13.30 13.63 -9.57
N LYS A 471 -13.15 13.32 -10.87
CA LYS A 471 -12.75 11.95 -11.29
C LYS A 471 -11.47 11.48 -10.58
N LYS A 472 -10.48 12.36 -10.45
CA LYS A 472 -9.22 12.08 -9.72
C LYS A 472 -9.47 11.68 -8.26
N HIS A 473 -10.44 12.30 -7.60
CA HIS A 473 -10.81 11.95 -6.22
C HIS A 473 -11.47 10.58 -6.14
N LEU A 474 -12.32 10.22 -7.11
CA LEU A 474 -12.93 8.89 -7.19
C LEU A 474 -11.89 7.81 -7.43
N ASP A 475 -10.94 8.05 -8.36
CA ASP A 475 -9.85 7.11 -8.64
C ASP A 475 -9.04 6.83 -7.36
N VAL A 476 -8.72 7.86 -6.57
CA VAL A 476 -8.06 7.69 -5.26
C VAL A 476 -8.90 6.87 -4.29
N VAL A 477 -10.21 7.07 -4.22
CA VAL A 477 -11.09 6.29 -3.33
C VAL A 477 -11.17 4.83 -3.77
N CYS A 478 -11.21 4.55 -5.07
CA CYS A 478 -11.13 3.19 -5.62
C CYS A 478 -9.81 2.52 -5.26
N GLU A 479 -8.67 3.18 -5.53
CA GLU A 479 -7.34 2.65 -5.19
C GLU A 479 -7.21 2.35 -3.69
N LEU A 480 -7.69 3.26 -2.84
CA LEU A 480 -7.67 3.07 -1.39
C LEU A 480 -8.53 1.88 -0.95
N ARG A 481 -9.70 1.70 -1.57
CA ARG A 481 -10.59 0.57 -1.29
C ARG A 481 -9.95 -0.75 -1.72
N GLU A 482 -9.38 -0.79 -2.92
CA GLU A 482 -8.77 -1.99 -3.50
C GLU A 482 -7.50 -2.40 -2.77
N SER A 483 -6.71 -1.45 -2.25
CA SER A 483 -5.50 -1.75 -1.48
C SER A 483 -5.76 -2.47 -0.15
N GLU A 484 -7.01 -2.48 0.34
CA GLU A 484 -7.40 -3.06 1.63
C GLU A 484 -8.23 -4.34 1.51
N VAL A 485 -8.60 -4.76 0.29
CA VAL A 485 -9.24 -6.06 -0.01
C VAL A 485 -8.15 -7.07 -0.28
#